data_AF-A0A8S0WJ86-F1
#
_entry.id   AF-A0A8S0WJ86-F1
#
_cell.length_a   1.000
_cell.length_b   1.000
_cell.length_c   1.000
_cell.angle_alpha   90.00
_cell.angle_beta   90.00
_cell.angle_gamma   90.00
#
_symmetry.space_group_name_H-M   'P 1'
#
loop_
_entity.id
_entity.type
_entity.pdbx_description
1 polymer ?
#
loop_
_entity_poly.entity_id
_entity_poly.type
_entity_poly.pdbx_seq_one_letter_code
_entity_poly.pdbx_strand_id
1 'polypeptide(L)'
;MKNFDIVAILFVLASAIVPSLAVPLPSLDAASYFAIVTERDDFVLVSVLEACAISVSAQDTVTWLSNDANSGTINAKPICFYSGHTVVMNTKIKKLVTITAHSKLSSFMSTHGIDNIVHTAGHSKDARHWTTVDWEAVSKALTQHITGTVRVLLGTAVPDNSIWSRAEKPALMSNATVLIVEHYQIDTKDGIIKKANIKG
;
A
#
# COMPACT_ATOMS: atom_id res chain seq x y z
N MET A 1 -6.01 -21.49 -35.09
CA MET A 1 -5.66 -20.82 -33.81
C MET A 1 -5.96 -21.81 -32.70
N LYS A 2 -4.93 -22.40 -32.07
CA LYS A 2 -5.11 -23.36 -30.99
C LYS A 2 -4.96 -22.61 -29.66
N ASN A 3 -5.95 -22.76 -28.80
CA ASN A 3 -5.93 -22.28 -27.42
C ASN A 3 -4.80 -23.00 -26.67
N PHE A 4 -3.97 -22.24 -25.95
CA PHE A 4 -3.01 -22.79 -25.00
C PHE A 4 -3.65 -22.72 -23.62
N ASP A 5 -4.05 -23.88 -23.09
CA ASP A 5 -4.43 -24.03 -21.70
C ASP A 5 -3.15 -24.00 -20.85
N ILE A 6 -2.90 -22.89 -20.16
CA ILE A 6 -1.85 -22.80 -19.14
C ILE A 6 -2.38 -23.50 -17.90
N VAL A 7 -2.00 -24.76 -17.71
CA VAL A 7 -2.25 -25.49 -16.46
C VAL A 7 -1.16 -25.09 -15.46
N ALA A 8 -1.48 -24.18 -14.54
CA ALA A 8 -0.61 -23.89 -13.40
C ALA A 8 -0.72 -25.04 -12.39
N ILE A 9 0.28 -25.92 -12.35
CA ILE A 9 0.37 -26.99 -11.34
C ILE A 9 1.15 -26.43 -10.15
N LEU A 10 0.46 -26.20 -9.03
CA LEU A 10 1.06 -25.83 -7.74
C LEU A 10 1.67 -27.08 -7.10
N PHE A 11 3.00 -27.25 -7.21
CA PHE A 11 3.71 -28.24 -6.41
C PHE A 11 4.04 -27.67 -5.03
N VAL A 12 3.27 -28.06 -4.01
CA VAL A 12 3.72 -28.00 -2.62
C VAL A 12 4.64 -29.19 -2.41
N LEU A 13 5.94 -28.95 -2.23
CA LEU A 13 6.92 -29.98 -1.91
C LEU A 13 6.63 -30.57 -0.51
N ALA A 14 5.79 -31.60 -0.48
CA ALA A 14 5.81 -32.60 0.57
C ALA A 14 6.81 -33.69 0.14
N SER A 15 7.88 -33.84 0.90
CA SER A 15 8.96 -34.79 0.69
C SER A 15 8.45 -36.23 0.50
N ALA A 16 8.58 -36.76 -0.72
CA ALA A 16 8.44 -38.18 -1.01
C ALA A 16 9.45 -38.62 -2.08
N ILE A 17 10.61 -39.06 -1.55
CA ILE A 17 11.54 -40.08 -2.04
C ILE A 17 11.29 -40.61 -3.46
N VAL A 18 12.17 -40.22 -4.40
CA VAL A 18 12.50 -41.03 -5.60
C VAL A 18 14.01 -41.22 -5.61
N PRO A 19 14.54 -42.47 -5.56
CA PRO A 19 15.97 -42.72 -5.58
C PRO A 19 16.43 -43.02 -7.01
N SER A 20 16.99 -42.05 -7.71
CA SER A 20 18.13 -42.22 -8.64
C SER A 20 18.38 -40.91 -9.40
N LEU A 21 19.67 -40.64 -9.65
CA LEU A 21 20.26 -39.38 -10.12
C LEU A 21 20.39 -38.29 -9.05
N ALA A 22 21.27 -38.56 -8.07
CA ALA A 22 21.89 -37.51 -7.27
C ALA A 22 22.89 -36.72 -8.14
N VAL A 23 22.41 -35.68 -8.82
CA VAL A 23 23.27 -34.57 -9.23
C VAL A 23 23.49 -33.70 -7.98
N PRO A 24 24.73 -33.37 -7.59
CA PRO A 24 24.97 -32.51 -6.44
C PRO A 24 24.39 -31.12 -6.74
N LEU A 25 23.26 -30.80 -6.12
CA LEU A 25 22.71 -29.45 -6.11
C LEU A 25 23.69 -28.56 -5.31
N PRO A 26 24.13 -27.41 -5.83
CA PRO A 26 24.81 -26.42 -5.02
C PRO A 26 23.89 -26.02 -3.87
N SER A 27 24.46 -25.79 -2.68
CA SER A 27 23.72 -25.41 -1.47
C SER A 27 22.80 -24.21 -1.76
N LEU A 28 21.51 -24.50 -1.96
CA LEU A 28 20.48 -23.51 -2.23
C LEU A 28 20.06 -22.86 -0.92
N ASP A 29 20.36 -21.57 -0.79
CA ASP A 29 19.74 -20.69 0.18
C ASP A 29 18.24 -20.57 -0.13
N ALA A 30 17.40 -20.45 0.90
CA ALA A 30 15.97 -20.74 0.87
C ALA A 30 15.08 -19.69 0.13
N ALA A 31 15.48 -19.24 -1.05
CA ALA A 31 14.59 -18.54 -1.97
C ALA A 31 13.73 -19.59 -2.70
N SER A 32 12.41 -19.50 -2.55
CA SER A 32 11.47 -20.44 -3.17
C SER A 32 11.46 -20.24 -4.69
N TYR A 33 12.11 -21.12 -5.43
CA TYR A 33 12.02 -21.17 -6.89
C TYR A 33 10.85 -22.07 -7.32
N PHE A 34 10.03 -21.61 -8.27
CA PHE A 34 9.09 -22.46 -8.98
C PHE A 34 9.68 -22.80 -10.36
N ALA A 35 9.81 -24.09 -10.65
CA ALA A 35 10.11 -24.56 -12.00
C ALA A 35 8.79 -24.78 -12.75
N ILE A 36 8.57 -24.04 -13.83
CA ILE A 36 7.49 -24.34 -14.78
C ILE A 36 8.09 -25.31 -15.81
N VAL A 37 7.67 -26.58 -15.75
CA VAL A 37 8.04 -27.56 -16.77
C VAL A 37 7.08 -27.39 -17.94
N THR A 38 7.61 -27.07 -19.12
CA THR A 38 6.83 -27.11 -20.37
C THR A 38 7.17 -28.40 -21.12
N GLU A 39 6.26 -28.94 -21.93
CA GLU A 39 6.42 -30.22 -22.66
C GLU A 39 7.53 -30.22 -23.74
N ARG A 40 8.32 -29.15 -23.85
CA ARG A 40 9.52 -29.10 -24.69
C ARG A 40 10.71 -29.01 -23.76
N ASP A 41 11.76 -29.78 -24.05
CA ASP A 41 13.01 -29.95 -23.30
C ASP A 41 13.83 -28.66 -23.01
N ASP A 42 13.22 -27.48 -23.19
CA ASP A 42 13.76 -26.19 -22.81
C ASP A 42 13.29 -25.83 -21.40
N PHE A 43 14.13 -26.11 -20.41
CA PHE A 43 13.96 -25.57 -19.06
C PHE A 43 14.15 -24.05 -19.11
N VAL A 44 13.04 -23.30 -19.13
CA VAL A 44 13.09 -21.87 -18.84
C VAL A 44 13.03 -21.72 -17.33
N LEU A 45 14.19 -21.47 -16.72
CA LEU A 45 14.28 -20.92 -15.36
C LEU A 45 13.68 -19.51 -15.39
N VAL A 46 12.36 -19.42 -15.27
CA VAL A 46 11.70 -18.18 -14.94
C VAL A 46 12.05 -17.92 -13.49
N SER A 47 12.88 -16.92 -13.22
CA SER A 47 13.03 -16.34 -11.89
C SER A 47 11.68 -15.76 -11.48
N VAL A 48 10.85 -16.63 -10.90
CA VAL A 48 9.59 -16.23 -10.29
C VAL A 48 9.96 -15.37 -9.10
N LEU A 49 9.89 -14.06 -9.36
CA LEU A 49 9.52 -13.05 -8.41
C LEU A 49 10.46 -12.97 -7.19
N GLU A 50 11.32 -11.95 -7.21
CA GLU A 50 11.26 -10.97 -6.12
C GLU A 50 9.80 -10.46 -6.01
N ALA A 51 8.91 -11.31 -5.51
CA ALA A 51 7.69 -10.86 -4.88
C ALA A 51 8.28 -10.05 -3.74
N CYS A 52 8.17 -8.73 -3.84
CA CYS A 52 8.62 -7.84 -2.80
C CYS A 52 7.75 -8.21 -1.58
N ALA A 53 8.27 -9.14 -0.79
CA ALA A 53 7.51 -9.88 0.18
C ALA A 53 7.22 -8.89 1.29
N ILE A 54 5.94 -8.59 1.48
CA ILE A 54 5.53 -7.75 2.59
C ILE A 54 5.87 -8.48 3.89
N SER A 55 6.35 -7.71 4.85
CA SER A 55 6.63 -8.17 6.20
C SER A 55 5.41 -8.83 6.83
N VAL A 56 5.66 -9.78 7.75
CA VAL A 56 4.59 -10.49 8.47
C VAL A 56 3.65 -9.52 9.17
N SER A 57 4.16 -8.46 9.80
CA SER A 57 3.33 -7.46 10.49
C SER A 57 2.49 -6.62 9.54
N ALA A 58 2.97 -6.32 8.32
CA ALA A 58 2.15 -5.68 7.30
C ALA A 58 1.04 -6.62 6.79
N GLN A 59 1.36 -7.90 6.58
CA GLN A 59 0.38 -8.93 6.20
C GLN A 59 -0.68 -9.15 7.29
N ASP A 60 -0.28 -9.16 8.56
CA ASP A 60 -1.20 -9.27 9.70
C ASP A 60 -2.14 -8.06 9.75
N THR A 61 -1.62 -6.85 9.46
CA THR A 61 -2.44 -5.64 9.38
C THR A 61 -3.44 -5.70 8.22
N VAL A 62 -3.03 -6.19 7.04
CA VAL A 62 -3.93 -6.41 5.89
C VAL A 62 -5.04 -7.41 6.24
N THR A 63 -4.68 -8.49 6.94
CA THR A 63 -5.63 -9.52 7.38
C THR A 63 -6.60 -8.94 8.42
N TRP A 64 -6.09 -8.15 9.37
CA TRP A 64 -6.89 -7.44 10.36
C TRP A 64 -7.88 -6.48 9.70
N LEU A 65 -7.45 -5.69 8.70
CA LEU A 65 -8.31 -4.79 7.95
C LEU A 65 -9.48 -5.51 7.27
N SER A 66 -9.20 -6.67 6.67
CA SER A 66 -10.22 -7.50 6.02
C SER A 66 -11.27 -8.00 7.01
N ASN A 67 -10.85 -8.36 8.22
CA ASN A 67 -11.74 -8.83 9.28
C ASN A 67 -12.52 -7.68 9.93
N ASP A 68 -11.86 -6.55 10.19
CA ASP A 68 -12.44 -5.36 10.83
C ASP A 68 -13.42 -4.61 9.93
N ALA A 69 -13.33 -4.77 8.60
CA ALA A 69 -14.34 -4.29 7.67
C ALA A 69 -15.78 -4.68 8.07
N ASN A 70 -15.92 -5.82 8.77
CA ASN A 70 -17.21 -6.32 9.26
C ASN A 70 -17.56 -5.84 10.69
N SER A 71 -16.58 -5.41 11.50
CA SER A 71 -16.78 -4.92 12.86
C SER A 71 -17.15 -3.43 12.88
N GLY A 72 -16.70 -2.68 11.86
CA GLY A 72 -16.97 -1.25 11.69
C GLY A 72 -15.93 -0.31 12.31
N THR A 73 -14.83 -0.79 12.90
CA THR A 73 -13.83 0.09 13.55
C THR A 73 -13.21 1.06 12.55
N ILE A 74 -12.75 0.56 11.39
CA ILE A 74 -12.16 1.42 10.34
C ILE A 74 -13.15 2.43 9.73
N ASN A 75 -14.45 2.14 9.83
CA ASN A 75 -15.52 2.96 9.24
C ASN A 75 -16.20 3.86 10.29
N ALA A 76 -15.75 3.82 11.55
CA ALA A 76 -16.35 4.60 12.65
C ALA A 76 -16.11 6.12 12.50
N LYS A 77 -15.07 6.52 11.76
CA LYS A 77 -14.79 7.93 11.44
C LYS A 77 -14.26 8.06 10.02
N PRO A 78 -14.39 9.24 9.38
CA PRO A 78 -13.80 9.48 8.08
C PRO A 78 -12.29 9.24 8.07
N ILE A 79 -11.84 8.38 7.15
CA ILE A 79 -10.42 8.10 6.94
C ILE A 79 -9.77 9.26 6.21
N CYS A 80 -8.55 9.62 6.64
CA CYS A 80 -7.76 10.67 6.02
C CYS A 80 -6.50 10.09 5.37
N PHE A 81 -6.45 10.13 4.05
CA PHE A 81 -5.21 9.95 3.30
C PHE A 81 -4.45 11.29 3.21
N TYR A 82 -3.13 11.23 3.18
CA TYR A 82 -2.32 12.43 3.08
C TYR A 82 -1.04 12.19 2.29
N SER A 83 -0.64 13.16 1.45
CA SER A 83 0.61 13.04 0.69
C SER A 83 1.10 14.39 0.19
N GLY A 84 2.40 14.44 -0.13
CA GLY A 84 3.05 15.58 -0.75
C GLY A 84 3.40 16.72 0.21
N HIS A 85 3.85 17.81 -0.41
CA HIS A 85 4.32 19.00 0.28
C HIS A 85 3.93 20.26 -0.49
N THR A 86 3.96 21.39 0.22
CA THR A 86 3.71 22.73 -0.33
C THR A 86 4.83 23.65 0.13
N VAL A 87 5.38 24.42 -0.81
CA VAL A 87 6.36 25.47 -0.50
C VAL A 87 5.60 26.78 -0.29
N VAL A 88 5.81 27.41 0.87
CA VAL A 88 5.12 28.63 1.31
C VAL A 88 6.15 29.71 1.66
N MET A 89 5.86 30.97 1.32
CA MET A 89 6.67 32.09 1.79
C MET A 89 6.33 32.40 3.25
N ASN A 90 7.27 32.15 4.16
CA ASN A 90 7.13 32.60 5.54
C ASN A 90 7.48 34.08 5.64
N THR A 91 6.47 34.92 5.79
CA THR A 91 6.60 36.39 5.83
C THR A 91 7.38 36.90 7.06
N LYS A 92 7.38 36.15 8.18
CA LYS A 92 8.09 36.54 9.41
C LYS A 92 9.60 36.45 9.25
N ILE A 93 10.08 35.38 8.59
CA ILE A 93 11.51 35.13 8.36
C ILE A 93 11.96 35.41 6.93
N LYS A 94 11.05 35.87 6.07
CA LYS A 94 11.27 36.16 4.64
C LYS A 94 11.97 35.00 3.89
N LYS A 95 11.55 33.77 4.16
CA LYS A 95 12.12 32.55 3.56
C LYS A 95 11.03 31.58 3.11
N LEU A 96 11.33 30.84 2.05
CA LEU A 96 10.53 29.70 1.65
C LEU A 96 10.65 28.58 2.69
N VAL A 97 9.53 28.02 3.09
CA VAL A 97 9.44 26.88 4.00
C VAL A 97 8.61 25.78 3.35
N THR A 98 9.00 24.53 3.58
CA THR A 98 8.28 23.36 3.09
C THR A 98 7.34 22.85 4.19
N ILE A 99 6.06 22.77 3.89
CA ILE A 99 5.02 22.20 4.75
C ILE A 99 4.59 20.86 4.13
N THR A 100 4.67 19.78 4.87
CA THR A 100 4.20 18.46 4.41
C THR A 100 2.75 18.25 4.80
N ALA A 101 2.01 17.44 4.04
CA ALA A 101 0.65 17.04 4.41
C ALA A 101 0.63 16.35 5.79
N HIS A 102 1.63 15.51 6.07
CA HIS A 102 1.80 14.85 7.36
C HIS A 102 1.91 15.85 8.53
N SER A 103 2.72 16.91 8.40
CA SER A 103 2.90 17.89 9.50
C SER A 103 1.64 18.70 9.81
N LYS A 104 0.65 18.70 8.90
CA LYS A 104 -0.64 19.36 9.06
C LYS A 104 -1.76 18.42 9.53
N LEU A 105 -1.51 17.11 9.59
CA LEU A 105 -2.52 16.11 9.91
C LEU A 105 -3.19 16.35 11.27
N SER A 106 -2.40 16.66 12.30
CA SER A 106 -2.92 16.93 13.66
C SER A 106 -3.82 18.17 13.72
N SER A 107 -3.54 19.19 12.91
CA SER A 107 -4.37 20.39 12.80
C SER A 107 -5.59 20.19 11.89
N PHE A 108 -5.55 19.18 11.02
CA PHE A 108 -6.60 18.89 10.07
C PHE A 108 -7.72 18.07 10.70
N MET A 109 -7.37 17.03 11.47
CA MET A 109 -8.33 16.12 12.07
C MET A 109 -7.77 15.42 13.31
N SER A 110 -8.68 15.06 14.22
CA SER A 110 -8.44 14.09 15.29
C SER A 110 -8.31 12.67 14.73
N THR A 111 -7.15 12.38 14.16
CA THR A 111 -6.50 11.05 14.13
C THR A 111 -7.33 9.85 13.60
N HIS A 112 -7.73 9.87 12.33
CA HIS A 112 -8.10 8.65 11.59
C HIS A 112 -7.33 8.55 10.27
N GLY A 113 -6.00 8.65 10.36
CA GLY A 113 -5.09 8.32 9.27
C GLY A 113 -4.57 6.88 9.40
N ILE A 114 -3.81 6.44 8.39
CA ILE A 114 -3.23 5.09 8.36
C ILE A 114 -2.39 4.76 9.59
N ASP A 115 -1.68 5.74 10.17
CA ASP A 115 -0.90 5.54 11.41
C ASP A 115 -1.78 5.10 12.60
N ASN A 116 -2.99 5.66 12.70
CA ASN A 116 -3.94 5.28 13.75
C ASN A 116 -4.49 3.88 13.51
N ILE A 117 -4.74 3.52 12.25
CA ILE A 117 -5.22 2.19 11.87
C ILE A 117 -4.19 1.12 12.21
N VAL A 118 -2.92 1.35 11.85
CA VAL A 118 -1.80 0.47 12.19
C VAL A 118 -1.61 0.38 13.71
N HIS A 119 -1.87 1.47 14.44
CA HIS A 119 -1.89 1.47 15.90
C HIS A 119 -3.00 0.61 16.48
N THR A 120 -4.23 0.76 15.98
CA THR A 120 -5.38 -0.03 16.42
C THR A 120 -5.19 -1.52 16.10
N ALA A 121 -4.52 -1.85 15.00
CA ALA A 121 -4.14 -3.22 14.65
C ALA A 121 -3.01 -3.80 15.54
N GLY A 122 -2.35 -2.98 16.39
CA GLY A 122 -1.30 -3.44 17.31
C GLY A 122 0.13 -3.41 16.76
N HIS A 123 0.33 -2.87 15.55
CA HIS A 123 1.61 -2.98 14.81
C HIS A 123 2.42 -1.67 14.71
N SER A 124 2.12 -0.63 15.50
CA SER A 124 2.83 0.67 15.42
C SER A 124 4.35 0.59 15.57
N LYS A 125 4.86 -0.37 16.37
CA LYS A 125 6.30 -0.51 16.60
C LYS A 125 6.98 -1.11 15.36
N ASP A 126 6.31 -2.07 14.73
CA ASP A 126 6.82 -2.77 13.55
C ASP A 126 6.79 -1.87 12.33
N ALA A 127 5.75 -1.04 12.20
CA ALA A 127 5.54 -0.14 11.07
C ALA A 127 6.64 0.91 10.88
N ARG A 128 7.48 1.15 11.90
CA ARG A 128 8.67 2.00 11.76
C ARG A 128 9.74 1.41 10.84
N HIS A 129 9.69 0.10 10.61
CA HIS A 129 10.63 -0.64 9.75
C HIS A 129 9.98 -1.11 8.45
N TRP A 130 8.72 -0.77 8.23
CA TRP A 130 8.02 -1.10 6.99
C TRP A 130 8.65 -0.39 5.80
N THR A 131 8.84 -1.18 4.74
CA THR A 131 9.26 -0.70 3.43
C THR A 131 8.13 0.04 2.74
N THR A 132 8.43 0.72 1.63
CA THR A 132 7.39 1.31 0.77
C THR A 132 6.35 0.27 0.33
N VAL A 133 6.77 -0.97 0.09
CA VAL A 133 5.85 -2.03 -0.38
C VAL A 133 4.91 -2.49 0.73
N ASP A 134 5.39 -2.58 1.98
CA ASP A 134 4.54 -2.84 3.14
C ASP A 134 3.44 -1.77 3.27
N TRP A 135 3.85 -0.50 3.21
CA TRP A 135 2.92 0.62 3.29
C TRP A 135 1.94 0.64 2.11
N GLU A 136 2.38 0.34 0.89
CA GLU A 136 1.50 0.24 -0.27
C GLU A 136 0.45 -0.86 -0.10
N ALA A 137 0.84 -2.03 0.41
CA ALA A 137 -0.08 -3.15 0.63
C ALA A 137 -1.13 -2.80 1.69
N VAL A 138 -0.71 -2.26 2.84
CA VAL A 138 -1.63 -1.85 3.92
C VAL A 138 -2.54 -0.71 3.46
N SER A 139 -2.00 0.30 2.78
CA SER A 139 -2.78 1.45 2.30
C SER A 139 -3.80 1.02 1.25
N LYS A 140 -3.42 0.12 0.34
CA LYS A 140 -4.33 -0.46 -0.66
C LYS A 140 -5.45 -1.25 0.01
N ALA A 141 -5.11 -2.14 0.95
CA ALA A 141 -6.09 -2.94 1.70
C ALA A 141 -7.06 -2.04 2.46
N LEU A 142 -6.56 -1.02 3.17
CA LEU A 142 -7.41 -0.04 3.85
C LEU A 142 -8.38 0.60 2.85
N THR A 143 -7.86 1.07 1.72
CA THR A 143 -8.69 1.72 0.69
C THR A 143 -9.76 0.80 0.10
N GLN A 144 -9.54 -0.51 0.05
CA GLN A 144 -10.52 -1.48 -0.45
C GLN A 144 -11.66 -1.76 0.54
N HIS A 145 -11.46 -1.51 1.83
CA HIS A 145 -12.41 -1.86 2.90
C HIS A 145 -13.12 -0.66 3.54
N ILE A 146 -12.63 0.56 3.27
CA ILE A 146 -13.30 1.78 3.74
C ILE A 146 -14.57 2.07 2.94
N THR A 147 -15.53 2.68 3.61
CA THR A 147 -16.84 3.04 3.06
C THR A 147 -17.20 4.48 3.44
N GLY A 148 -18.20 5.04 2.78
CA GLY A 148 -18.75 6.34 3.18
C GLY A 148 -17.87 7.52 2.77
N THR A 149 -17.49 8.37 3.72
CA THR A 149 -16.73 9.60 3.43
C THR A 149 -15.23 9.42 3.68
N VAL A 150 -14.44 9.72 2.67
CA VAL A 150 -12.97 9.73 2.72
C VAL A 150 -12.49 11.16 2.57
N ARG A 151 -11.46 11.52 3.31
CA ARG A 151 -10.77 12.80 3.22
C ARG A 151 -9.38 12.60 2.66
N VAL A 152 -8.96 13.55 1.83
CA VAL A 152 -7.63 13.53 1.21
C VAL A 152 -6.98 14.88 1.47
N LEU A 153 -5.86 14.90 2.18
CA LEU A 153 -5.06 16.09 2.42
C LEU A 153 -3.79 16.07 1.57
N LEU A 154 -3.72 16.92 0.55
CA LEU A 154 -2.57 16.97 -0.35
C LEU A 154 -1.75 18.26 -0.19
N GLY A 155 -0.44 18.13 -0.42
CA GLY A 155 0.38 19.27 -0.81
C GLY A 155 0.09 19.72 -2.25
N THR A 156 0.70 20.83 -2.68
CA THR A 156 0.67 21.24 -4.09
C THR A 156 1.60 20.40 -4.96
N ALA A 157 2.63 19.81 -4.38
CA ALA A 157 3.53 18.89 -5.03
C ALA A 157 3.38 17.49 -4.40
N VAL A 158 2.82 16.56 -5.17
CA VAL A 158 2.67 15.15 -4.80
C VAL A 158 3.54 14.31 -5.74
N PRO A 159 4.57 13.61 -5.23
CA PRO A 159 5.41 12.77 -6.07
C PRO A 159 4.62 11.63 -6.74
N ASP A 160 4.94 11.32 -8.00
CA ASP A 160 4.33 10.21 -8.75
C ASP A 160 4.64 8.84 -8.14
N ASN A 161 5.77 8.72 -7.46
CA ASN A 161 6.18 7.51 -6.75
C ASN A 161 5.67 7.44 -5.30
N SER A 162 4.82 8.38 -4.86
CA SER A 162 4.23 8.33 -3.52
C SER A 162 3.21 7.20 -3.39
N ILE A 163 3.01 6.70 -2.16
CA ILE A 163 1.98 5.69 -1.84
C ILE A 163 0.60 6.15 -2.30
N TRP A 164 0.29 7.45 -2.13
CA TRP A 164 -0.95 8.05 -2.65
C TRP A 164 -1.12 7.83 -4.15
N SER A 165 -0.10 8.18 -4.93
CA SER A 165 -0.15 8.09 -6.40
C SER A 165 -0.16 6.64 -6.90
N ARG A 166 0.62 5.76 -6.27
CA ARG A 166 0.82 4.38 -6.72
C ARG A 166 -0.25 3.39 -6.23
N ALA A 167 -0.81 3.60 -5.04
CA ALA A 167 -1.67 2.63 -4.37
C ALA A 167 -3.03 3.23 -3.94
N GLU A 168 -3.04 4.30 -3.13
CA GLU A 168 -4.28 4.79 -2.50
C GLU A 168 -5.24 5.40 -3.52
N LYS A 169 -4.78 6.33 -4.36
CA LYS A 169 -5.61 6.98 -5.37
C LYS A 169 -6.26 5.97 -6.34
N PRO A 170 -5.52 5.06 -7.01
CA PRO A 170 -6.16 4.10 -7.91
C PRO A 170 -7.10 3.14 -7.17
N ALA A 171 -6.74 2.67 -5.97
CA ALA A 171 -7.63 1.83 -5.17
C ALA A 171 -8.91 2.57 -4.78
N LEU A 172 -8.81 3.86 -4.44
CA LEU A 172 -9.95 4.70 -4.04
C LEU A 172 -10.91 4.90 -5.22
N MET A 173 -10.37 5.16 -6.41
CA MET A 173 -11.19 5.29 -7.63
C MET A 173 -11.87 3.98 -8.03
N SER A 174 -11.32 2.83 -7.63
CA SER A 174 -11.93 1.52 -7.86
C SER A 174 -12.94 1.08 -6.78
N ASN A 175 -12.98 1.75 -5.63
CA ASN A 175 -13.84 1.37 -4.52
C ASN A 175 -15.20 2.09 -4.58
N ALA A 176 -16.22 1.37 -5.07
CA ALA A 176 -17.59 1.87 -5.20
C ALA A 176 -18.32 2.10 -3.85
N THR A 177 -17.77 1.62 -2.74
CA THR A 177 -18.39 1.82 -1.40
C THR A 177 -18.03 3.16 -0.77
N VAL A 178 -17.05 3.88 -1.33
CA VAL A 178 -16.75 5.26 -0.97
C VAL A 178 -17.73 6.18 -1.69
N LEU A 179 -18.55 6.87 -0.91
CA LEU A 179 -19.64 7.72 -1.40
C LEU A 179 -19.18 9.15 -1.64
N ILE A 180 -18.26 9.65 -0.82
CA ILE A 180 -17.81 11.04 -0.85
C ILE A 180 -16.30 11.06 -0.67
N VAL A 181 -15.59 11.72 -1.58
CA VAL A 181 -14.19 12.06 -1.41
C VAL A 181 -14.06 13.56 -1.22
N GLU A 182 -13.76 13.99 0.01
CA GLU A 182 -13.49 15.38 0.31
C GLU A 182 -12.00 15.68 0.14
N HIS A 183 -11.68 16.47 -0.87
CA HIS A 183 -10.30 16.87 -1.12
C HIS A 183 -9.96 18.17 -0.42
N TYR A 184 -8.78 18.20 0.18
CA TYR A 184 -8.20 19.33 0.87
C TYR A 184 -6.77 19.52 0.40
N GLN A 185 -6.34 20.78 0.32
CA GLN A 185 -5.01 21.14 -0.11
C GLN A 185 -4.40 22.19 0.82
N ILE A 186 -3.09 22.12 1.02
CA ILE A 186 -2.33 23.18 1.71
C ILE A 186 -2.15 24.34 0.72
N ASP A 187 -2.69 25.50 1.07
CA ASP A 187 -2.59 26.73 0.29
C ASP A 187 -1.16 27.29 0.29
N THR A 188 -0.72 27.78 -0.87
CA THR A 188 0.65 28.26 -1.09
C THR A 188 0.93 29.64 -0.51
N LYS A 189 -0.10 30.44 -0.23
CA LYS A 189 0.03 31.80 0.29
C LYS A 189 0.21 31.80 1.80
N ASP A 190 -0.60 31.00 2.51
CA ASP A 190 -0.71 31.06 3.97
C ASP A 190 -0.35 29.72 4.66
N GLY A 191 -0.19 28.62 3.90
CA GLY A 191 0.08 27.30 4.47
C GLY A 191 -1.10 26.73 5.27
N ILE A 192 -2.30 27.28 5.06
CA ILE A 192 -3.55 26.85 5.68
C ILE A 192 -4.21 25.79 4.79
N ILE A 193 -4.89 24.84 5.41
CA ILE A 193 -5.63 23.79 4.71
C ILE A 193 -6.95 24.37 4.19
N LYS A 194 -7.23 24.19 2.90
CA LYS A 194 -8.48 24.61 2.25
C LYS A 194 -9.13 23.43 1.56
N LYS A 195 -10.47 23.36 1.58
CA LYS A 195 -11.21 22.39 0.78
C LYS A 195 -10.96 22.70 -0.70
N ALA A 196 -10.44 21.72 -1.43
CA ALA A 196 -10.19 21.85 -2.85
C ALA A 196 -11.48 21.57 -3.62
N ASN A 197 -11.89 22.51 -4.46
CA ASN A 197 -12.96 22.27 -5.43
C ASN A 197 -12.39 21.43 -6.57
N ILE A 198 -12.45 20.11 -6.44
CA ILE A 198 -12.16 19.24 -7.58
C ILE A 198 -13.41 19.23 -8.45
N LYS A 199 -13.31 19.90 -9.61
CA LYS A 199 -14.22 19.61 -10.72
C LYS A 199 -13.85 18.20 -11.18
N GLY A 200 -14.79 17.26 -11.02
CA GLY A 200 -14.66 15.88 -11.51
C GLY A 200 -14.48 15.83 -13.01
#